data_AF-A0A254TGJ1-F1
#
_entry.id   AF-A0A254TGJ1-F1
#
_cell.length_a   1.000
_cell.length_b   1.000
_cell.length_c   1.000
_cell.angle_alpha   90.00
_cell.angle_beta   90.00
_cell.angle_gamma   90.00
#
_symmetry.space_group_name_H-M   'P 1'
#
loop_
_entity.id
_entity.type
_entity.pdbx_description
1 polymer ?
#
loop_
_entity_poly.entity_id
_entity_poly.type
_entity_poly.pdbx_seq_one_letter_code
_entity_poly.pdbx_strand_id
1 'polypeptide(L)'
;MGAAFIGLQAAGSWQAGRIVNGTLHHADRTTRVLDVALTAYPANPLCWSFVSVESNEQAGKYALRRGVLSLAPQLMPITQCPVSRWGDVLPPNAGPSIAFYSAEVGDLHTLRALKEGNCHFEAWMRFSRAPSVGAKAATDLRYGPADSVNFTTMDFEAFRKLDCPRYVPRWAFPRADLLGP
;
A
#
# COMPACT_ATOMS: atom_id res chain seq x y z
N MET A 1 18.06 21.35 15.90
CA MET A 1 18.02 19.87 15.80
C MET A 1 16.83 19.34 15.00
N GLY A 2 15.60 19.88 15.18
CA GLY A 2 14.42 19.40 14.43
C GLY A 2 14.53 19.46 12.90
N ALA A 3 15.01 20.58 12.33
CA ALA A 3 15.12 20.74 10.88
C ALA A 3 16.08 19.73 10.22
N ALA A 4 17.20 19.39 10.86
CA ALA A 4 18.15 18.41 10.35
C ALA A 4 17.55 16.99 10.35
N PHE A 5 16.84 16.62 11.41
CA PHE A 5 16.12 15.35 11.48
C PHE A 5 15.03 15.24 10.42
N ILE A 6 14.22 16.30 10.24
CA ILE A 6 13.19 16.36 9.19
C ILE A 6 13.82 16.20 7.81
N GLY A 7 14.94 16.89 7.56
CA GLY A 7 15.68 16.78 6.29
C GLY A 7 16.17 15.36 6.02
N LEU A 8 16.75 14.69 7.03
CA LEU A 8 17.20 13.29 6.91
C LEU A 8 16.05 12.32 6.64
N GLN A 9 14.93 12.46 7.34
CA GLN A 9 13.75 11.63 7.11
C GLN A 9 13.13 11.87 5.72
N ALA A 10 13.09 13.11 5.26
CA ALA A 10 12.61 13.45 3.92
C ALA A 10 13.50 12.85 2.83
N ALA A 11 14.83 12.99 2.97
CA ALA A 11 15.78 12.41 2.03
C ALA A 11 15.72 10.87 2.02
N GLY A 12 15.61 10.24 3.21
CA GLY A 12 15.44 8.80 3.36
C GLY A 12 14.16 8.30 2.71
N SER A 13 13.03 8.97 2.95
CA SER A 13 11.75 8.64 2.32
C SER A 13 11.81 8.78 0.79
N TRP A 14 12.43 9.84 0.28
CA TRP A 14 12.57 10.04 -1.17
C TRP A 14 13.43 8.95 -1.81
N GLN A 15 14.57 8.63 -1.20
CA GLN A 15 15.45 7.57 -1.68
C GLN A 15 14.76 6.20 -1.61
N ALA A 16 14.01 5.93 -0.55
CA ALA A 16 13.26 4.69 -0.39
C ALA A 16 12.23 4.53 -1.52
N GLY A 17 11.45 5.58 -1.79
CA GLY A 17 10.47 5.57 -2.87
C GLY A 17 11.10 5.34 -4.24
N ARG A 18 12.27 5.94 -4.50
CA ARG A 18 13.03 5.71 -5.74
C ARG A 18 13.50 4.27 -5.90
N ILE A 19 14.02 3.65 -4.83
CA ILE A 19 14.51 2.27 -4.89
C ILE A 19 13.33 1.31 -5.14
N VAL A 20 12.22 1.49 -4.43
CA VAL A 20 11.02 0.66 -4.62
C VAL A 20 10.48 0.82 -6.04
N ASN A 21 10.28 2.06 -6.51
CA ASN A 21 9.77 2.31 -7.86
C ASN A 21 10.70 1.72 -8.94
N GLY A 22 12.01 1.93 -8.81
CA GLY A 22 12.99 1.35 -9.73
C GLY A 22 12.94 -0.18 -9.74
N THR A 23 12.85 -0.82 -8.57
CA THR A 23 12.78 -2.27 -8.45
C THR A 23 11.51 -2.83 -9.10
N LEU A 24 10.36 -2.21 -8.85
CA LEU A 24 9.07 -2.62 -9.42
C LEU A 24 9.04 -2.43 -10.93
N HIS A 25 9.50 -1.29 -11.43
CA HIS A 25 9.57 -1.02 -12.86
C HIS A 25 10.55 -1.96 -13.59
N HIS A 26 11.64 -2.38 -12.94
CA HIS A 26 12.55 -3.39 -13.49
C HIS A 26 11.91 -4.79 -13.53
N ALA A 27 11.08 -5.13 -12.55
CA ALA A 27 10.38 -6.41 -12.49
C ALA A 27 9.23 -6.49 -13.52
N ASP A 28 8.48 -5.41 -13.70
CA ASP A 28 7.37 -5.35 -14.65
C ASP A 28 7.21 -3.94 -15.26
N ARG A 29 7.65 -3.78 -16.51
CA ARG A 29 7.56 -2.52 -17.26
C ARG A 29 6.15 -2.20 -17.78
N THR A 30 5.22 -3.15 -17.72
CA THR A 30 3.82 -2.94 -18.14
C THR A 30 2.99 -2.28 -17.05
N THR A 31 3.47 -2.31 -15.81
CA THR A 31 2.82 -1.69 -14.67
C THR A 31 3.34 -0.28 -14.42
N ARG A 32 2.43 0.62 -14.02
CA ARG A 32 2.75 1.97 -13.55
C ARG A 32 2.63 2.00 -12.03
N VAL A 33 3.72 2.33 -11.34
CA VAL A 33 3.69 2.59 -9.89
C VAL A 33 3.02 3.94 -9.65
N LEU A 34 1.94 3.95 -8.89
CA LEU A 34 1.09 5.12 -8.62
C LEU A 34 1.43 5.77 -7.28
N ASP A 35 1.70 4.95 -6.26
CA ASP A 35 2.09 5.42 -4.94
C ASP A 35 2.96 4.37 -4.23
N VAL A 36 3.80 4.84 -3.31
CA VAL A 36 4.55 3.99 -2.38
C VAL A 36 4.37 4.60 -0.99
N ALA A 37 3.50 3.98 -0.19
CA ALA A 37 3.32 4.38 1.21
C ALA A 37 4.47 3.83 2.04
N LEU A 38 5.33 4.73 2.52
CA LEU A 38 6.55 4.41 3.27
C LEU A 38 6.35 4.63 4.77
N THR A 39 6.94 3.75 5.57
CA THR A 39 6.99 3.91 7.04
C THR A 39 8.37 3.50 7.52
N ALA A 40 9.11 4.44 8.11
CA ALA A 40 10.39 4.17 8.74
C ALA A 40 10.19 3.36 10.03
N TYR A 41 11.14 2.48 10.33
CA TYR A 41 11.16 1.82 11.63
C TYR A 41 11.63 2.82 12.70
N PRO A 42 10.88 3.04 13.80
CA PRO A 42 11.21 4.07 14.79
C PRO A 42 12.61 3.94 15.40
N ALA A 43 13.06 2.70 15.63
CA ALA A 43 14.37 2.41 16.20
C ALA A 43 15.50 2.36 15.14
N ASN A 44 15.16 2.45 13.85
CA ASN A 44 16.11 2.19 12.78
C ASN A 44 15.73 2.92 11.48
N PRO A 45 16.28 4.13 11.24
CA PRO A 45 15.92 4.97 10.10
C PRO A 45 16.44 4.46 8.75
N LEU A 46 17.28 3.42 8.74
CA LEU A 46 17.75 2.77 7.52
C LEU A 46 16.75 1.75 6.98
N CYS A 47 15.91 1.20 7.86
CA CYS A 47 14.89 0.21 7.51
C CYS A 47 13.54 0.90 7.30
N TRP A 48 12.85 0.51 6.25
CA TRP A 48 11.55 1.04 5.85
C TRP A 48 10.62 -0.08 5.46
N SER A 49 9.42 -0.13 6.04
CA SER A 49 8.33 -0.93 5.48
C SER A 49 7.59 -0.11 4.43
N PHE A 50 7.10 -0.77 3.39
CA PHE A 50 6.36 -0.09 2.33
C PHE A 50 5.14 -0.87 1.86
N VAL A 51 4.20 -0.13 1.28
CA VAL A 51 3.10 -0.65 0.47
C VAL A 51 3.11 0.07 -0.87
N SER A 52 3.32 -0.65 -1.98
CA SER A 52 3.19 -0.09 -3.33
C SER A 52 1.77 -0.24 -3.84
N VAL A 53 1.39 0.71 -4.70
CA VAL A 53 0.18 0.65 -5.52
C VAL A 53 0.60 0.76 -6.97
N GLU A 54 0.26 -0.25 -7.75
CA GLU A 54 0.61 -0.37 -9.17
C GLU A 54 -0.69 -0.49 -9.98
N SER A 55 -0.76 0.11 -11.16
CA SER A 55 -1.84 -0.11 -12.14
C SER A 55 -1.28 -0.66 -13.44
N ASN A 56 -2.01 -1.61 -14.00
CA ASN A 56 -1.89 -2.06 -15.38
C ASN A 56 -3.27 -1.92 -16.04
N GLU A 57 -3.55 -0.73 -16.55
CA GLU A 57 -4.81 -0.41 -17.24
C GLU A 57 -5.06 -1.32 -18.45
N GLN A 58 -4.00 -1.71 -19.18
CA GLN A 58 -4.12 -2.57 -20.36
C GLN A 58 -4.63 -3.97 -19.98
N ALA A 59 -4.18 -4.49 -18.84
CA ALA A 59 -4.67 -5.76 -18.29
C ALA A 59 -5.96 -5.61 -17.46
N GLY A 60 -6.41 -4.38 -17.20
CA GLY A 60 -7.54 -4.10 -16.30
C GLY A 60 -7.26 -4.48 -14.84
N LYS A 61 -6.00 -4.47 -14.41
CA LYS A 61 -5.57 -4.92 -13.06
C LYS A 61 -4.86 -3.81 -12.30
N TYR A 62 -4.90 -3.89 -10.98
CA TYR A 62 -4.01 -3.17 -10.09
C TYR A 62 -3.32 -4.16 -9.17
N ALA A 63 -2.11 -3.84 -8.71
CA ALA A 63 -1.39 -4.67 -7.77
C ALA A 63 -1.02 -3.85 -6.52
N LEU A 64 -1.03 -4.54 -5.39
CA LEU A 64 -0.55 -4.01 -4.13
C LEU A 64 0.54 -4.94 -3.61
N ARG A 65 1.69 -4.38 -3.24
CA ARG A 65 2.80 -5.17 -2.69
C ARG A 65 3.26 -4.59 -1.38
N ARG A 66 3.46 -5.47 -0.40
CA ARG A 66 4.01 -5.12 0.90
C ARG A 66 5.43 -5.62 0.99
N GLY A 67 6.31 -4.86 1.61
CA GLY A 67 7.69 -5.26 1.75
C GLY A 67 8.48 -4.43 2.74
N VAL A 68 9.77 -4.73 2.77
CA VAL A 68 10.79 -4.02 3.55
C VAL A 68 11.97 -3.67 2.67
N LEU A 69 12.56 -2.53 2.98
CA LEU A 69 13.73 -1.96 2.31
C LEU A 69 14.76 -1.57 3.36
N SER A 70 16.03 -1.81 3.05
CA SER A 70 17.18 -1.15 3.67
C SER A 70 17.79 -0.13 2.71
N LEU A 71 17.97 1.10 3.19
CA LEU A 71 18.61 2.19 2.44
C LEU A 71 20.13 2.03 2.33
N ALA A 72 20.75 1.25 3.23
CA ALA A 72 22.19 1.04 3.28
C ALA A 72 22.49 -0.43 3.58
N PRO A 73 22.21 -1.36 2.63
CA PRO A 73 22.35 -2.80 2.83
C PRO A 73 23.77 -3.25 3.21
N GLN A 74 24.79 -2.48 2.83
CA GLN A 74 26.19 -2.71 3.19
C GLN A 74 26.50 -2.44 4.68
N LEU A 75 25.72 -1.58 5.32
CA LEU A 75 25.80 -1.32 6.77
C LEU A 75 24.81 -2.22 7.52
N MET A 76 23.65 -2.44 6.93
CA MET A 76 22.54 -3.13 7.54
C MET A 76 21.67 -3.81 6.49
N PRO A 77 21.87 -5.10 6.21
CA PRO A 77 21.02 -5.84 5.29
C PRO A 77 19.61 -5.98 5.86
N ILE A 78 18.62 -6.25 5.00
CA ILE A 78 17.23 -6.38 5.45
C ILE A 78 16.98 -7.51 6.46
N THR A 79 17.87 -8.52 6.51
CA THR A 79 17.82 -9.60 7.52
C THR A 79 18.09 -9.11 8.93
N GLN A 80 18.69 -7.92 9.08
CA GLN A 80 18.92 -7.25 10.36
C GLN A 80 17.89 -6.15 10.64
N CYS A 81 16.96 -5.89 9.72
CA CYS A 81 15.85 -4.98 10.00
C CYS A 81 14.92 -5.58 11.06
N PRO A 82 14.27 -4.75 11.90
CA PRO A 82 13.29 -5.25 12.85
C PRO A 82 12.18 -6.02 12.14
N VAL A 83 11.59 -6.98 12.85
CA VAL A 83 10.43 -7.72 12.34
C VAL A 83 9.30 -6.76 11.98
N SER A 84 8.57 -7.08 10.91
CA SER A 84 7.37 -6.32 10.55
C SER A 84 6.42 -6.23 11.74
N ARG A 85 5.78 -5.07 11.92
CA ARG A 85 4.71 -4.85 12.92
C ARG A 85 3.64 -5.95 12.88
N TRP A 86 3.44 -6.55 11.71
CA TRP A 86 2.39 -7.52 11.45
C TRP A 86 2.89 -8.98 11.48
N GLY A 87 4.14 -9.21 11.90
CA GLY A 87 4.74 -10.55 11.95
C GLY A 87 5.09 -11.14 10.59
N ASP A 88 5.19 -10.31 9.54
CA ASP A 88 5.59 -10.78 8.21
C ASP A 88 7.00 -11.40 8.23
N VAL A 89 7.13 -12.55 7.58
CA VAL A 89 8.39 -13.30 7.50
C VAL A 89 9.10 -12.98 6.19
N LEU A 90 10.41 -12.74 6.27
CA LEU A 90 11.22 -12.54 5.07
C LEU A 90 11.23 -13.82 4.21
N PRO A 91 11.06 -13.72 2.88
CA PRO A 91 11.19 -14.87 2.01
C PRO A 91 12.63 -15.43 2.04
N PRO A 92 12.84 -16.75 1.88
CA PRO A 92 14.17 -17.37 1.95
C PRO A 92 15.19 -16.81 0.94
N ASN A 93 14.71 -16.30 -0.20
CA ASN A 93 15.49 -15.69 -1.27
C ASN A 93 15.44 -14.16 -1.25
N ALA A 94 15.19 -13.57 -0.08
CA ALA A 94 15.22 -12.13 0.14
C ALA A 94 16.56 -11.53 -0.30
N GLY A 95 16.52 -10.50 -1.16
CA GLY A 95 17.71 -9.76 -1.57
C GLY A 95 18.29 -8.92 -0.42
N PRO A 96 19.50 -8.37 -0.53
CA PRO A 96 20.12 -7.65 0.59
C PRO A 96 19.47 -6.30 0.89
N SER A 97 18.87 -5.65 -0.12
CA SER A 97 18.30 -4.30 -0.04
C SER A 97 16.78 -4.29 0.09
N ILE A 98 16.06 -5.15 -0.61
CA ILE A 98 14.59 -5.14 -0.66
C ILE A 98 14.04 -6.56 -0.65
N ALA A 99 12.94 -6.76 0.07
CA ALA A 99 12.15 -7.98 0.00
C ALA A 99 10.65 -7.67 0.04
N PHE A 100 9.89 -8.52 -0.61
CA PHE A 100 8.43 -8.47 -0.61
C PHE A 100 7.89 -9.53 0.33
N TYR A 101 6.97 -9.14 1.20
CA TYR A 101 6.25 -10.05 2.09
C TYR A 101 5.04 -10.66 1.40
N SER A 102 4.31 -9.82 0.64
CA SER A 102 3.10 -10.23 -0.06
C SER A 102 2.89 -9.38 -1.30
N ALA A 103 2.19 -9.96 -2.27
CA ALA A 103 1.67 -9.28 -3.44
C ALA A 103 0.24 -9.75 -3.68
N GLU A 104 -0.66 -8.82 -3.92
CA GLU A 104 -2.04 -9.08 -4.31
C GLU A 104 -2.36 -8.35 -5.61
N VAL A 105 -3.22 -8.94 -6.41
CA VAL A 105 -3.68 -8.38 -7.67
C VAL A 105 -5.20 -8.26 -7.62
N GLY A 106 -5.69 -7.04 -7.79
CA GLY A 106 -7.10 -6.73 -7.88
C GLY A 106 -7.53 -6.39 -9.31
N ASP A 107 -8.83 -6.43 -9.52
CA ASP A 107 -9.48 -6.11 -10.79
C ASP A 107 -9.98 -4.65 -10.78
N LEU A 108 -9.55 -3.84 -11.75
CA LEU A 108 -9.92 -2.42 -11.83
C LEU A 108 -11.40 -2.25 -12.12
N HIS A 109 -11.99 -3.10 -12.97
CA HIS A 109 -13.41 -3.02 -13.29
C HIS A 109 -14.27 -3.30 -12.05
N THR A 110 -13.92 -4.33 -11.28
CA THR A 110 -14.57 -4.64 -10.00
C THR A 110 -14.44 -3.49 -9.01
N LEU A 111 -13.25 -2.91 -8.86
CA LEU A 111 -13.01 -1.78 -7.97
C LEU A 111 -13.89 -0.56 -8.34
N ARG A 112 -13.96 -0.23 -9.63
CA ARG A 112 -14.76 0.88 -10.16
C ARG A 112 -16.26 0.61 -10.00
N ALA A 113 -16.72 -0.60 -10.30
CA ALA A 113 -18.10 -1.02 -10.12
C ALA A 113 -18.55 -0.96 -8.64
N LEU A 114 -17.67 -1.34 -7.69
CA LEU A 114 -17.95 -1.22 -6.25
C LEU A 114 -18.08 0.24 -5.83
N LYS A 115 -17.20 1.13 -6.31
CA LYS A 115 -17.31 2.58 -6.06
C LYS A 115 -18.64 3.14 -6.57
N GLU A 116 -19.09 2.72 -7.74
CA GLU A 116 -20.33 3.24 -8.35
C GLU A 116 -21.59 2.63 -7.73
N GLY A 117 -21.55 1.35 -7.36
CA GLY A 117 -22.72 0.59 -6.90
C GLY A 117 -22.89 0.51 -5.38
N ASN A 118 -21.91 0.96 -4.59
CA ASN A 118 -21.95 0.85 -3.13
C ASN A 118 -21.48 2.15 -2.46
N CYS A 119 -22.41 2.92 -1.89
CA CYS A 119 -22.12 4.21 -1.26
C CYS A 119 -21.27 4.11 0.00
N HIS A 120 -21.29 2.98 0.71
CA HIS A 120 -20.36 2.76 1.83
C HIS A 120 -18.94 2.55 1.31
N PHE A 121 -18.79 1.77 0.24
CA PHE A 121 -17.49 1.59 -0.43
C PHE A 121 -16.94 2.87 -1.02
N GLU A 122 -17.77 3.66 -1.70
CA GLU A 122 -17.41 4.99 -2.17
C GLU A 122 -16.90 5.87 -1.03
N ALA A 123 -17.63 5.94 0.09
CA ALA A 123 -17.27 6.76 1.23
C ALA A 123 -15.93 6.31 1.84
N TRP A 124 -15.71 5.00 1.96
CA TRP A 124 -14.46 4.42 2.44
C TRP A 124 -13.27 4.69 1.52
N MET A 125 -13.49 4.66 0.20
CA MET A 125 -12.46 4.99 -0.80
C MET A 125 -11.96 6.44 -0.72
N ARG A 126 -12.62 7.32 0.03
CA ARG A 126 -12.11 8.68 0.32
C ARG A 126 -10.98 8.68 1.37
N PHE A 127 -10.78 7.56 2.07
CA PHE A 127 -9.74 7.37 3.08
C PHE A 127 -8.66 6.40 2.63
N SER A 128 -9.06 5.36 1.89
CA SER A 128 -8.18 4.27 1.51
C SER A 128 -7.10 4.71 0.51
N ARG A 129 -5.85 4.39 0.82
CA ARG A 129 -4.69 4.58 -0.08
C ARG A 129 -4.17 3.25 -0.62
N ALA A 130 -4.34 2.12 0.07
CA ALA A 130 -3.90 0.84 -0.47
C ALA A 130 -5.04 -0.19 -0.35
N PRO A 131 -6.08 -0.06 -1.20
CA PRO A 131 -7.32 -0.81 -1.04
C PRO A 131 -7.15 -2.28 -1.45
N SER A 132 -6.99 -3.17 -0.47
CA SER A 132 -7.17 -4.61 -0.68
C SER A 132 -8.66 -4.92 -0.67
N VAL A 133 -9.18 -5.44 -1.78
CA VAL A 133 -10.61 -5.70 -1.96
C VAL A 133 -10.84 -7.20 -2.11
N GLY A 134 -11.46 -7.79 -1.08
CA GLY A 134 -11.92 -9.18 -1.11
C GLY A 134 -13.35 -9.30 -1.65
N ALA A 135 -13.96 -10.47 -1.46
CA ALA A 135 -15.30 -10.75 -1.98
C ALA A 135 -16.43 -10.02 -1.23
N LYS A 136 -16.24 -9.70 0.05
CA LYS A 136 -17.27 -9.08 0.91
C LYS A 136 -16.81 -7.83 1.64
N ALA A 137 -15.50 -7.72 1.86
CA ALA A 137 -14.90 -6.67 2.65
C ALA A 137 -13.65 -6.13 1.97
N ALA A 138 -13.28 -4.91 2.34
CA ALA A 138 -12.06 -4.26 1.89
C ALA A 138 -11.28 -3.71 3.09
N THR A 139 -9.96 -3.64 2.98
CA THR A 139 -9.05 -3.16 4.03
C THR A 139 -7.91 -2.33 3.42
N ASP A 140 -7.35 -1.37 4.17
CA ASP A 140 -6.19 -0.59 3.70
C ASP A 140 -4.89 -1.26 4.17
N LEU A 141 -4.10 -1.77 3.22
CA LEU A 141 -2.88 -2.55 3.49
C LEU A 141 -1.78 -1.79 4.25
N ARG A 142 -1.88 -0.47 4.39
CA ARG A 142 -0.96 0.28 5.26
C ARG A 142 -1.11 -0.13 6.73
N TYR A 143 -2.26 -0.68 7.10
CA TYR A 143 -2.61 -0.99 8.49
C TYR A 143 -2.79 -2.49 8.77
N GLY A 144 -2.38 -3.36 7.85
CA GLY A 144 -2.39 -4.80 8.07
C GLY A 144 -2.10 -5.59 6.79
N PRO A 145 -1.79 -6.88 6.90
CA PRO A 145 -1.75 -7.78 5.76
C PRO A 145 -3.15 -7.94 5.14
N ALA A 146 -3.19 -8.42 3.90
CA ALA A 146 -4.43 -8.83 3.25
C ALA A 146 -5.18 -9.85 4.14
N ASP A 147 -6.50 -9.84 4.08
CA ASP A 147 -7.40 -10.68 4.89
C ASP A 147 -7.37 -10.46 6.41
N SER A 148 -6.51 -9.58 6.94
CA SER A 148 -6.57 -9.20 8.35
C SER A 148 -7.67 -8.16 8.59
N VAL A 149 -8.60 -8.51 9.48
CA VAL A 149 -9.60 -7.56 9.98
C VAL A 149 -8.89 -6.58 10.91
N ASN A 150 -8.98 -5.28 10.58
CA ASN A 150 -8.43 -4.19 11.37
C ASN A 150 -9.40 -2.98 11.34
N PHE A 151 -8.99 -1.86 11.94
CA PHE A 151 -9.85 -0.68 12.06
C PHE A 151 -10.20 0.00 10.72
N THR A 152 -9.50 -0.32 9.64
CA THR A 152 -9.83 0.14 8.28
C THR A 152 -10.71 -0.84 7.51
N THR A 153 -10.97 -2.02 8.05
CA THR A 153 -11.76 -3.03 7.37
C THR A 153 -13.23 -2.62 7.32
N MET A 154 -13.80 -2.66 6.12
CA MET A 154 -15.21 -2.37 5.88
C MET A 154 -15.87 -3.56 5.15
N ASP A 155 -16.89 -4.13 5.78
CA ASP A 155 -17.76 -5.17 5.19
C ASP A 155 -18.81 -4.50 4.30
N PHE A 156 -18.43 -4.25 3.04
CA PHE A 156 -19.27 -3.53 2.09
C PHE A 156 -20.49 -4.34 1.66
N GLU A 157 -20.45 -5.67 1.71
CA GLU A 157 -21.61 -6.51 1.40
C GLU A 157 -22.64 -6.49 2.53
N ALA A 158 -22.20 -6.54 3.80
CA ALA A 158 -23.11 -6.37 4.94
C ALA A 158 -23.75 -4.98 4.95
N PHE A 159 -22.99 -3.93 4.58
CA PHE A 159 -23.49 -2.55 4.58
C PHE A 159 -24.33 -2.19 3.35
N ARG A 160 -24.34 -3.02 2.30
CA ARG A 160 -25.07 -2.75 1.06
C ARG A 160 -26.58 -2.54 1.26
N LYS A 161 -27.16 -3.09 2.34
CA LYS A 161 -28.59 -2.98 2.67
C LYS A 161 -28.91 -1.83 3.63
N LEU A 162 -27.91 -1.12 4.12
CA LEU A 162 -28.08 0.01 5.03
C LEU A 162 -28.27 1.31 4.22
N ASP A 163 -28.83 2.31 4.87
CA ASP A 163 -28.90 3.65 4.30
C ASP A 163 -27.50 4.24 4.13
N CYS A 164 -27.29 4.94 3.02
CA CYS A 164 -26.01 5.57 2.72
C CYS A 164 -25.58 6.55 3.83
N PRO A 165 -24.26 6.62 4.13
CA PRO A 165 -23.76 7.49 5.18
C PRO A 165 -24.01 8.97 4.84
N ARG A 166 -24.63 9.70 5.76
CA ARG A 166 -25.01 11.11 5.55
C ARG A 166 -23.84 12.09 5.70
N TYR A 167 -22.91 11.80 6.61
CA TYR A 167 -21.82 12.72 7.01
C TYR A 167 -20.48 12.26 6.47
N VAL A 168 -20.36 12.13 5.15
CA VAL A 168 -19.12 11.77 4.48
C VAL A 168 -18.31 13.03 4.17
N PRO A 169 -17.05 13.14 4.62
CA PRO A 169 -16.17 14.24 4.25
C PRO A 169 -15.99 14.30 2.72
N ARG A 170 -16.03 15.50 2.14
CA ARG A 170 -15.87 15.71 0.69
C ARG A 170 -14.40 15.69 0.24
N TRP A 171 -13.61 14.78 0.78
CA TRP A 171 -12.21 14.63 0.38
C TRP A 171 -12.12 14.02 -1.01
N ALA A 172 -11.15 14.47 -1.80
CA ALA A 172 -10.84 13.82 -3.07
C ALA A 172 -10.42 12.36 -2.81
N PHE A 173 -10.70 11.48 -3.75
CA PHE A 173 -10.26 10.09 -3.63
C PHE A 173 -8.73 10.02 -3.73
N PRO A 174 -8.03 9.44 -2.73
CA PRO A 174 -6.58 9.25 -2.80
C PRO A 174 -6.14 8.36 -3.97
N ARG A 175 -7.08 7.57 -4.51
CA ARG A 175 -6.91 6.69 -5.67
C ARG A 175 -7.83 7.04 -6.83
N ALA A 176 -8.03 8.33 -7.07
CA ALA A 176 -8.70 8.79 -8.30
C ALA A 176 -8.04 8.18 -9.55
N ASP A 177 -6.72 7.96 -9.51
CA ASP A 177 -5.89 7.27 -10.51
C ASP A 177 -6.24 5.79 -10.75
N LEU A 178 -6.89 5.09 -9.82
CA LEU A 178 -7.44 3.74 -10.01
C LEU A 178 -8.95 3.77 -10.32
N LEU A 179 -9.64 4.78 -9.81
CA LEU A 179 -11.10 4.87 -9.81
C LEU A 179 -11.67 5.58 -11.05
N GLY A 180 -10.84 6.32 -11.78
CA GLY A 180 -11.15 6.84 -13.12
C GLY A 180 -10.55 5.95 -14.22
N PRO A 181 -11.08 5.99 -15.44
CA PRO A 181 -10.44 5.42 -16.63
C PRO A 181 -9.19 6.19 -17.05
#